data_AF-R9HLY1-F1
#
_entry.id   AF-R9HLY1-F1
#
_cell.length_a   1.000
_cell.length_b   1.000
_cell.length_c   1.000
_cell.angle_alpha   90.00
_cell.angle_beta   90.00
_cell.angle_gamma   90.00
#
_symmetry.space_group_name_H-M   'P 1'
#
loop_
_entity.id
_entity.type
_entity.pdbx_description
1 polymer ?
#
loop_
_entity_poly.entity_id
_entity_poly.type
_entity_poly.pdbx_seq_one_letter_code
_entity_poly.pdbx_strand_id
1 'polypeptide(L)'
;MKKSLLHVAFAALLLVGCAQNEITDISPDAAPPVGFKVFTDAQTRGLITNGGASSVNATGIQTTGFGVFAYYTGQSTWASAAANTAPNFMYNQKVAYSASEWGYTPVKYWPNTEGDKISFFAYAPHSTTTKSGIDITPTTTSTKGAPTMRFTLQTAPADMVDLVATNATQTGDDKTIDVEKKTSKVSFKLKHVLTRASFKAKLDAILTATAQTHVIVTGMRILGTEKRDATNTGNSVAANAASKFYSAATYQWSDGTWASVPAPTVQAAPYELKAIMPLASKTDISAKYTTQGIELPQAGTEITLLNTNQYLFLIPPHDATTPTGITAPTDVRMQIDYDILTVDASLAEGHSVTSATATVSLPNGTLKRASAYNFTFTVGLEKVQVSASVEDWATETGVYVPSADATNVATIITAIGTLNTAKGNDKNCNYFVINCTGGSYGSINLASATVTNFKSGDRIELNFTSAPGISGITLPTGWKADKTTLSVVGKIILKKD
;
A
#
# COMPACT_ATOMS: atom_id res chain seq x y z
N MET A 1 46.74 37.91 -19.69
CA MET A 1 46.12 37.02 -20.71
C MET A 1 45.50 35.83 -19.99
N LYS A 2 44.18 35.82 -19.81
CA LYS A 2 43.45 34.74 -19.12
C LYS A 2 42.85 33.82 -20.18
N LYS A 3 43.27 32.55 -20.23
CA LYS A 3 42.67 31.51 -21.08
C LYS A 3 41.46 30.94 -20.35
N SER A 4 40.26 31.17 -20.88
CA SER A 4 39.02 30.54 -20.45
C SER A 4 38.86 29.20 -21.18
N LEU A 5 38.76 28.10 -20.43
CA LEU A 5 38.35 26.79 -20.96
C LEU A 5 36.81 26.73 -20.98
N LEU A 6 36.25 26.66 -22.18
CA LEU A 6 34.84 26.40 -22.43
C LEU A 6 34.53 24.92 -22.13
N HIS A 7 33.89 24.65 -20.99
CA HIS A 7 33.24 23.36 -20.73
C HIS A 7 31.76 23.48 -21.10
N VAL A 8 31.37 22.84 -22.20
CA VAL A 8 29.98 22.69 -22.60
C VAL A 8 29.34 21.64 -21.69
N ALA A 9 28.54 22.08 -20.72
CA ALA A 9 27.65 21.21 -19.96
C ALA A 9 26.32 21.07 -20.72
N PHE A 10 26.05 19.89 -21.24
CA PHE A 10 24.72 19.52 -21.74
C PHE A 10 23.77 19.38 -20.54
N ALA A 11 23.01 20.43 -20.23
CA ALA A 11 21.89 20.35 -19.31
C ALA A 11 20.72 19.68 -20.04
N ALA A 12 20.33 18.48 -19.60
CA ALA A 12 19.08 17.86 -20.03
C ALA A 12 17.92 18.74 -19.53
N LEU A 13 17.29 19.50 -20.43
CA LEU A 13 16.00 20.13 -20.16
C LEU A 13 14.98 19.01 -19.95
N LEU A 14 14.65 18.72 -18.69
CA LEU A 14 13.38 18.10 -18.35
C LEU A 14 12.31 19.15 -18.69
N LEU A 15 11.76 19.07 -19.90
CA LEU A 15 10.59 19.85 -20.27
C LEU A 15 9.43 19.33 -19.45
N VAL A 16 9.11 20.09 -18.40
CA VAL A 16 7.90 19.92 -17.61
C VAL A 16 6.73 20.07 -18.57
N GLY A 17 5.95 19.00 -18.75
CA GLY A 17 4.65 19.07 -19.42
C GLY A 17 3.66 19.81 -18.52
N CYS A 18 3.86 21.12 -18.34
CA CYS A 18 2.93 22.00 -17.65
C CYS A 18 1.64 22.06 -18.48
N ALA A 19 0.65 21.23 -18.18
CA ALA A 19 -0.73 21.63 -18.42
C ALA A 19 -1.16 22.44 -17.20
N GLN A 20 -0.84 23.73 -17.23
CA GLN A 20 -1.40 24.73 -16.33
C GLN A 20 -2.94 24.68 -16.44
N ASN A 21 -3.65 24.82 -15.31
CA ASN A 21 -5.08 25.12 -15.28
C ASN A 21 -5.37 26.52 -15.85
N GLU A 22 -5.10 26.76 -17.13
CA GLU A 22 -5.71 27.87 -17.85
C GLU A 22 -7.13 27.46 -18.27
N ILE A 23 -8.13 28.24 -17.85
CA ILE A 23 -9.35 28.40 -18.66
C ILE A 23 -8.92 29.24 -19.86
N THR A 24 -8.33 28.57 -20.84
CA THR A 24 -8.31 29.02 -22.22
C THR A 24 -9.14 27.98 -22.96
N ASP A 25 -10.14 28.43 -23.72
CA ASP A 25 -10.84 27.58 -24.69
C ASP A 25 -9.77 26.93 -25.58
N ILE A 26 -9.46 25.67 -25.28
CA ILE A 26 -8.55 24.89 -26.10
C ILE A 26 -9.30 24.68 -27.42
N SER A 27 -8.72 25.17 -28.51
CA SER A 27 -9.25 24.91 -29.86
C SER A 27 -9.58 23.41 -30.00
N PRO A 28 -10.73 23.04 -30.59
CA PRO A 28 -11.10 21.63 -30.80
C PRO A 28 -10.00 20.81 -31.53
N ASP A 29 -9.09 21.49 -32.22
CA ASP A 29 -7.95 20.94 -32.97
C ASP A 29 -6.67 20.68 -32.15
N ALA A 30 -6.61 21.05 -30.86
CA ALA A 30 -5.43 20.80 -30.06
C ALA A 30 -5.39 19.36 -29.49
N ALA A 31 -4.19 18.75 -29.50
CA ALA A 31 -3.88 17.50 -28.83
C ALA A 31 -3.27 17.80 -27.46
N PRO A 32 -4.04 17.78 -26.34
CA PRO A 32 -3.46 18.03 -25.03
C PRO A 32 -2.50 16.89 -24.61
N PRO A 33 -1.50 17.18 -23.76
CA PRO A 33 -0.65 16.14 -23.20
C PRO A 33 -1.47 15.18 -22.32
N VAL A 34 -1.14 13.90 -22.34
CA VAL A 34 -1.77 12.89 -21.49
C VAL A 34 -1.20 13.03 -20.07
N GLY A 35 -2.00 13.52 -19.13
CA GLY A 35 -1.63 13.61 -17.71
C GLY A 35 -2.18 12.46 -16.87
N PHE A 36 -1.53 12.15 -15.75
CA PHE A 36 -1.93 11.06 -14.85
C PHE A 36 -2.17 11.51 -13.42
N LYS A 37 -3.07 10.82 -12.73
CA LYS A 37 -3.21 10.83 -11.27
C LYS A 37 -3.50 9.41 -10.77
N VAL A 38 -3.05 9.08 -9.58
CA VAL A 38 -3.18 7.74 -9.01
C VAL A 38 -3.86 7.81 -7.64
N PHE A 39 -4.72 6.82 -7.39
CA PHE A 39 -5.36 6.53 -6.13
C PHE A 39 -5.08 5.06 -5.81
N THR A 40 -4.75 4.78 -4.55
CA THR A 40 -4.81 3.42 -4.01
C THR A 40 -6.06 3.29 -3.16
N ASP A 41 -6.55 2.07 -3.01
CA ASP A 41 -7.56 1.76 -2.01
C ASP A 41 -6.96 1.99 -0.60
N ALA A 42 -7.13 3.20 -0.07
CA ALA A 42 -6.62 3.71 1.21
C ALA A 42 -5.09 3.71 1.41
N GLN A 43 -4.58 4.72 2.13
CA GLN A 43 -3.24 4.68 2.72
C GLN A 43 -3.28 3.67 3.86
N THR A 44 -2.97 2.39 3.59
CA THR A 44 -2.80 1.40 4.65
C THR A 44 -1.70 1.91 5.58
N ARG A 45 -2.10 2.27 6.81
CA ARG A 45 -1.21 2.74 7.87
C ARG A 45 -0.03 1.76 7.98
N GLY A 46 1.14 2.23 7.58
CA GLY A 46 2.38 1.45 7.55
C GLY A 46 2.89 1.15 6.14
N LEU A 47 3.48 2.16 5.48
CA LEU A 47 4.74 2.03 4.73
C LEU A 47 4.95 0.78 3.83
N ILE A 48 3.99 0.34 2.99
CA ILE A 48 4.28 -0.71 2.00
C ILE A 48 3.72 -0.36 0.61
N THR A 49 4.61 0.21 -0.19
CA THR A 49 4.97 -0.11 -1.60
C THR A 49 6.50 0.11 -1.74
N ASN A 50 7.19 -0.11 -0.59
CA ASN A 50 8.62 -0.10 -0.23
C ASN A 50 9.56 1.01 -0.74
N GLY A 51 9.52 2.13 -0.02
CA GLY A 51 10.67 2.97 0.32
C GLY A 51 10.41 3.69 1.66
N GLY A 52 11.29 3.49 2.65
CA GLY A 52 11.19 4.04 3.99
C GLY A 52 11.14 5.56 4.01
N ALA A 53 10.15 6.12 4.70
CA ALA A 53 10.10 7.53 5.02
C ALA A 53 10.11 7.68 6.54
N SER A 54 11.17 8.27 7.08
CA SER A 54 11.15 8.92 8.40
C SER A 54 10.22 10.15 8.43
N SER A 55 9.35 10.33 7.43
CA SER A 55 8.41 11.43 7.33
C SER A 55 7.03 10.90 6.95
N VAL A 56 6.04 11.38 7.68
CA VAL A 56 4.65 10.89 7.74
C VAL A 56 3.85 11.16 6.44
N ASN A 57 4.49 11.66 5.36
CA ASN A 57 3.78 12.30 4.24
C ASN A 57 4.16 11.83 2.82
N ALA A 58 5.01 10.82 2.64
CA ALA A 58 5.23 10.21 1.31
C ALA A 58 4.46 8.88 1.21
N THR A 59 3.56 8.71 0.24
CA THR A 59 3.05 7.37 -0.08
C THR A 59 4.17 6.56 -0.72
N GLY A 60 4.26 5.25 -0.45
CA GLY A 60 5.33 4.41 -1.03
C GLY A 60 5.39 4.47 -2.56
N ILE A 61 4.26 4.75 -3.22
CA ILE A 61 4.16 4.95 -4.67
C ILE A 61 4.77 6.29 -5.11
N GLN A 62 4.72 7.37 -4.32
CA GLN A 62 5.42 8.62 -4.67
C GLN A 62 6.94 8.40 -4.72
N THR A 63 7.46 7.52 -3.87
CA THR A 63 8.88 7.16 -3.85
C THR A 63 9.26 6.23 -5.01
N THR A 64 8.45 5.20 -5.27
CA THR A 64 8.79 4.16 -6.26
C THR A 64 8.31 4.47 -7.68
N GLY A 65 7.27 5.28 -7.82
CA GLY A 65 6.53 5.48 -9.06
C GLY A 65 5.61 4.30 -9.39
N PHE A 66 4.93 4.41 -10.53
CA PHE A 66 4.10 3.34 -11.09
C PHE A 66 4.40 3.15 -12.59
N GLY A 67 4.16 1.94 -13.09
CA GLY A 67 4.35 1.59 -14.50
C GLY A 67 3.05 1.68 -15.27
N VAL A 68 3.08 2.21 -16.49
CA VAL A 68 1.92 2.34 -17.39
C VAL A 68 2.15 1.63 -18.72
N PHE A 69 1.19 0.83 -19.13
CA PHE A 69 1.01 0.35 -20.50
C PHE A 69 -0.16 1.07 -21.13
N ALA A 70 -0.04 1.44 -22.39
CA ALA A 70 -1.11 2.10 -23.12
C ALA A 70 -1.17 1.62 -24.57
N TYR A 71 -2.39 1.42 -25.03
CA TYR A 71 -2.72 0.84 -26.33
C TYR A 71 -3.70 1.76 -27.04
N TYR A 72 -3.25 2.39 -28.11
CA TYR A 72 -4.10 3.15 -29.02
C TYR A 72 -4.78 2.19 -30.00
N THR A 73 -6.11 2.24 -30.07
CA THR A 73 -6.94 1.32 -30.86
C THR A 73 -7.72 2.02 -31.99
N GLY A 74 -7.42 3.29 -32.25
CA GLY A 74 -8.25 4.14 -33.13
C GLY A 74 -9.69 4.15 -32.62
N GLN A 75 -10.66 4.07 -33.53
CA GLN A 75 -12.08 4.03 -33.16
C GLN A 75 -12.57 2.66 -32.64
N SER A 76 -11.74 1.61 -32.68
CA SER A 76 -12.11 0.28 -32.21
C SER A 76 -12.10 0.22 -30.68
N THR A 77 -13.05 -0.52 -30.11
CA THR A 77 -13.00 -0.87 -28.68
C THR A 77 -11.86 -1.84 -28.40
N TRP A 78 -11.36 -1.82 -27.16
CA TRP A 78 -10.35 -2.73 -26.67
C TRP A 78 -10.76 -4.18 -26.86
N ALA A 79 -12.01 -4.52 -26.56
CA ALA A 79 -12.54 -5.87 -26.74
C ALA A 79 -12.36 -6.38 -28.19
N SER A 80 -12.52 -5.51 -29.19
CA SER A 80 -12.37 -5.86 -30.61
C SER A 80 -10.92 -5.84 -31.08
N ALA A 81 -10.10 -4.95 -30.50
CA ALA A 81 -8.74 -4.70 -30.96
C ALA A 81 -7.67 -5.53 -30.23
N ALA A 82 -7.90 -5.92 -28.97
CA ALA A 82 -6.88 -6.46 -28.06
C ALA A 82 -6.05 -7.60 -28.66
N ALA A 83 -6.70 -8.55 -29.34
CA ALA A 83 -6.03 -9.71 -29.92
C ALA A 83 -4.97 -9.35 -30.98
N ASN A 84 -5.02 -8.14 -31.55
CA ASN A 84 -4.14 -7.69 -32.62
C ASN A 84 -3.27 -6.49 -32.24
N THR A 85 -3.48 -5.89 -31.07
CA THR A 85 -2.80 -4.67 -30.65
C THR A 85 -1.72 -5.01 -29.63
N ALA A 86 -0.48 -4.74 -30.00
CA ALA A 86 0.66 -4.71 -29.09
C ALA A 86 0.80 -3.29 -28.49
N PRO A 87 1.51 -3.11 -27.36
CA PRO A 87 1.64 -1.79 -26.72
C PRO A 87 2.33 -0.81 -27.66
N ASN A 88 1.52 0.06 -28.26
CA ASN A 88 1.92 0.99 -29.32
C ASN A 88 1.92 2.46 -28.87
N PHE A 89 1.53 2.75 -27.61
CA PHE A 89 1.49 4.09 -27.05
C PHE A 89 2.41 4.26 -25.83
N MET A 90 2.33 3.34 -24.86
CA MET A 90 3.25 3.24 -23.71
C MET A 90 3.55 1.78 -23.38
N TYR A 91 4.80 1.50 -23.03
CA TYR A 91 5.25 0.18 -22.58
C TYR A 91 6.05 0.32 -21.29
N ASN A 92 5.53 -0.21 -20.18
CA ASN A 92 6.07 -0.05 -18.83
C ASN A 92 6.62 1.36 -18.57
N GLN A 93 5.86 2.38 -18.98
CA GLN A 93 6.26 3.78 -18.86
C GLN A 93 6.30 4.12 -17.38
N LYS A 94 7.49 4.43 -16.86
CA LYS A 94 7.64 4.93 -15.50
C LYS A 94 6.96 6.29 -15.39
N VAL A 95 6.02 6.39 -14.46
CA VAL A 95 5.45 7.65 -13.98
C VAL A 95 5.96 7.88 -12.56
N ALA A 96 6.65 9.00 -12.35
CA ALA A 96 7.29 9.34 -11.09
C ALA A 96 6.64 10.59 -10.49
N TYR A 97 6.67 10.69 -9.16
CA TYR A 97 6.20 11.89 -8.47
C TYR A 97 7.37 12.84 -8.24
N SER A 98 7.24 14.07 -8.71
CA SER A 98 8.23 15.13 -8.52
C SER A 98 7.56 16.48 -8.51
N ALA A 99 8.04 17.42 -7.69
CA ALA A 99 7.50 18.79 -7.62
C ALA A 99 5.96 18.83 -7.47
N SER A 100 5.42 17.94 -6.63
CA SER A 100 3.99 17.81 -6.35
C SER A 100 3.11 17.32 -7.53
N GLU A 101 3.71 16.77 -8.58
CA GLU A 101 2.99 16.24 -9.74
C GLU A 101 3.52 14.88 -10.22
N TRP A 102 2.66 14.14 -10.90
CA TRP A 102 3.02 12.91 -11.61
C TRP A 102 3.51 13.25 -13.02
N GLY A 103 4.76 12.90 -13.30
CA GLY A 103 5.41 13.15 -14.59
C GLY A 103 6.04 11.89 -15.17
N TYR A 104 6.26 11.90 -16.48
CA TYR A 104 6.92 10.83 -17.21
C TYR A 104 7.60 11.39 -18.47
N THR A 105 8.54 10.62 -19.02
CA THR A 105 9.23 10.96 -20.26
C THR A 105 9.38 9.73 -21.15
N PRO A 106 9.21 9.86 -22.48
CA PRO A 106 8.79 11.06 -23.20
C PRO A 106 7.29 11.37 -23.06
N VAL A 107 6.90 12.66 -23.09
CA VAL A 107 5.49 13.10 -23.03
C VAL A 107 4.71 12.58 -24.23
N LYS A 108 3.48 12.11 -23.99
CA LYS A 108 2.54 11.67 -25.03
C LYS A 108 1.34 12.61 -25.10
N TYR A 109 0.72 12.69 -26.28
CA TYR A 109 -0.41 13.58 -26.55
C TYR A 109 -1.62 12.76 -27.00
N TRP A 110 -2.82 13.21 -26.65
CA TRP A 110 -4.04 12.55 -27.09
C TRP A 110 -4.19 12.56 -28.61
N PRO A 111 -4.75 11.50 -29.23
CA PRO A 111 -5.13 11.52 -30.64
C PRO A 111 -6.16 12.61 -30.89
N ASN A 112 -6.08 13.22 -32.08
CA ASN A 112 -6.95 14.32 -32.48
C ASN A 112 -8.19 13.89 -33.26
N THR A 113 -8.22 12.66 -33.79
CA THR A 113 -9.40 12.12 -34.47
C THR A 113 -10.50 11.86 -33.45
N GLU A 114 -11.71 12.34 -33.72
CA GLU A 114 -12.87 12.05 -32.87
C GLU A 114 -13.16 10.54 -32.80
N GLY A 115 -13.53 10.06 -31.61
CA GLY A 115 -13.81 8.64 -31.36
C GLY A 115 -12.57 7.77 -31.19
N ASP A 116 -11.36 8.30 -31.35
CA ASP A 116 -10.13 7.57 -31.06
C ASP A 116 -9.97 7.24 -29.58
N LYS A 117 -9.53 6.00 -29.30
CA LYS A 117 -9.47 5.42 -27.97
C LYS A 117 -8.05 5.00 -27.59
N ILE A 118 -7.73 5.18 -26.31
CA ILE A 118 -6.56 4.61 -25.66
C ILE A 118 -7.00 3.80 -24.44
N SER A 119 -6.51 2.57 -24.34
CA SER A 119 -6.68 1.72 -23.15
C SER A 119 -5.41 1.69 -22.32
N PHE A 120 -5.53 2.02 -21.03
CA PHE A 120 -4.42 2.13 -20.09
C PHE A 120 -4.45 1.00 -19.07
N PHE A 121 -3.28 0.49 -18.72
CA PHE A 121 -3.06 -0.45 -17.64
C PHE A 121 -1.90 0.03 -16.78
N ALA A 122 -2.06 -0.02 -15.47
CA ALA A 122 -1.04 0.43 -14.52
C ALA A 122 -0.84 -0.55 -13.35
N TYR A 123 0.36 -0.49 -12.74
CA TYR A 123 0.71 -1.12 -11.46
C TYR A 123 1.71 -0.30 -10.65
N ALA A 124 1.76 -0.56 -9.35
CA ALA A 124 2.79 -0.08 -8.45
C ALA A 124 3.22 -1.17 -7.44
N PRO A 125 4.46 -1.11 -6.91
CA PRO A 125 5.51 -0.14 -7.24
C PRO A 125 6.09 -0.39 -8.64
N HIS A 126 6.51 0.67 -9.33
CA HIS A 126 7.21 0.53 -10.60
C HIS A 126 8.51 -0.25 -10.41
N SER A 127 8.80 -1.17 -11.32
CA SER A 127 10.06 -1.91 -11.31
C SER A 127 10.64 -2.07 -12.71
N THR A 128 11.96 -1.89 -12.78
CA THR A 128 12.82 -2.23 -13.92
C THR A 128 13.90 -3.24 -13.55
N THR A 129 13.88 -3.79 -12.33
CA THR A 129 14.90 -4.72 -11.84
C THR A 129 14.26 -5.90 -11.10
N THR A 130 14.96 -7.02 -11.06
CA THR A 130 14.52 -8.25 -10.37
C THR A 130 14.35 -8.07 -8.84
N LYS A 131 14.85 -6.98 -8.25
CA LYS A 131 14.86 -6.78 -6.79
C LYS A 131 13.47 -6.63 -6.16
N SER A 132 12.46 -6.17 -6.90
CA SER A 132 11.09 -6.10 -6.38
C SER A 132 10.30 -7.40 -6.57
N GLY A 133 10.88 -8.41 -7.24
CA GLY A 133 10.17 -9.62 -7.64
C GLY A 133 9.14 -9.39 -8.74
N ILE A 134 9.01 -8.16 -9.25
CA ILE A 134 8.14 -7.82 -10.37
C ILE A 134 8.93 -7.96 -11.67
N ASP A 135 8.48 -8.87 -12.52
CA ASP A 135 9.04 -9.12 -13.84
C ASP A 135 7.96 -8.91 -14.91
N ILE A 136 8.26 -8.00 -15.83
CA ILE A 136 7.42 -7.65 -16.98
C ILE A 136 8.02 -8.35 -18.20
N THR A 137 7.70 -9.64 -18.37
CA THR A 137 8.10 -10.47 -19.50
C THR A 137 6.90 -10.68 -20.45
N PRO A 138 7.05 -10.57 -21.79
CA PRO A 138 8.30 -10.43 -22.53
C PRO A 138 8.70 -8.98 -22.71
N THR A 139 10.02 -8.74 -22.69
CA THR A 139 10.73 -7.49 -22.95
C THR A 139 10.57 -6.95 -24.39
N THR A 140 9.59 -7.46 -25.16
CA THR A 140 9.34 -7.09 -26.56
C THR A 140 7.99 -6.40 -26.70
N THR A 141 7.98 -5.24 -27.34
CA THR A 141 6.76 -4.47 -27.68
C THR A 141 5.83 -5.17 -28.68
N SER A 142 6.14 -6.40 -29.11
CA SER A 142 5.38 -7.16 -30.12
C SER A 142 4.28 -8.05 -29.54
N THR A 143 4.23 -8.26 -28.23
CA THR A 143 3.21 -9.10 -27.58
C THR A 143 1.86 -8.39 -27.65
N LYS A 144 0.87 -9.07 -28.23
CA LYS A 144 -0.50 -8.55 -28.41
C LYS A 144 -1.37 -8.88 -27.19
N GLY A 145 -2.40 -8.07 -26.96
CA GLY A 145 -3.37 -8.27 -25.88
C GLY A 145 -3.03 -7.48 -24.61
N ALA A 146 -3.78 -7.74 -23.54
CA ALA A 146 -3.54 -7.10 -22.25
C ALA A 146 -2.16 -7.52 -21.69
N PRO A 147 -1.47 -6.64 -20.96
CA PRO A 147 -0.19 -6.99 -20.36
C PRO A 147 -0.36 -8.09 -19.31
N THR A 148 0.74 -8.80 -19.08
CA THR A 148 0.89 -9.74 -17.95
C THR A 148 2.15 -9.40 -17.18
N MET A 149 2.22 -9.86 -15.93
CA MET A 149 3.36 -9.61 -15.04
C MET A 149 3.61 -10.84 -14.21
N ARG A 150 4.85 -11.32 -14.26
CA ARG A 150 5.33 -12.39 -13.42
C ARG A 150 5.76 -11.77 -12.08
N PHE A 151 5.12 -12.17 -10.99
CA PHE A 151 5.46 -11.75 -9.64
C PHE A 151 6.13 -12.89 -8.87
N THR A 152 7.23 -12.58 -8.20
CA THR A 152 8.01 -13.48 -7.35
C THR A 152 8.02 -12.90 -5.94
N LEU A 153 7.55 -13.70 -4.99
CA LEU A 153 7.60 -13.40 -3.57
C LEU A 153 9.05 -13.20 -3.14
N GLN A 154 9.30 -12.19 -2.32
CA GLN A 154 10.62 -11.98 -1.74
C GLN A 154 11.01 -13.14 -0.85
N THR A 155 12.30 -13.50 -0.84
CA THR A 155 12.80 -14.57 0.05
C THR A 155 12.83 -14.13 1.50
N ALA A 156 13.05 -12.83 1.74
CA ALA A 156 13.03 -12.24 3.07
C ALA A 156 11.63 -11.66 3.37
N PRO A 157 10.98 -12.05 4.49
CA PRO A 157 9.65 -11.55 4.83
C PRO A 157 9.59 -10.04 5.06
N ALA A 158 10.69 -9.42 5.49
CA ALA A 158 10.75 -7.97 5.71
C ALA A 158 10.69 -7.16 4.40
N ASP A 159 11.02 -7.78 3.27
CA ASP A 159 11.14 -7.10 1.98
C ASP A 159 9.88 -7.27 1.11
N MET A 160 8.86 -7.98 1.59
CA MET A 160 7.65 -8.28 0.82
C MET A 160 7.03 -7.03 0.18
N VAL A 161 6.57 -7.22 -1.05
CA VAL A 161 6.02 -6.14 -1.87
C VAL A 161 4.51 -6.22 -1.83
N ASP A 162 3.87 -5.15 -1.39
CA ASP A 162 2.45 -4.92 -1.64
C ASP A 162 2.27 -4.48 -3.10
N LEU A 163 1.65 -5.35 -3.89
CA LEU A 163 1.45 -5.15 -5.31
C LEU A 163 0.02 -4.67 -5.56
N VAL A 164 -0.11 -3.54 -6.23
CA VAL A 164 -1.38 -2.97 -6.66
C VAL A 164 -1.42 -2.81 -8.17
N ALA A 165 -2.58 -3.06 -8.79
CA ALA A 165 -2.75 -2.93 -10.23
C ALA A 165 -4.18 -2.56 -10.62
N THR A 166 -4.32 -2.09 -11.86
CA THR A 166 -5.61 -2.01 -12.58
C THR A 166 -5.96 -3.35 -13.23
N ASN A 167 -7.12 -3.42 -13.88
CA ASN A 167 -7.48 -4.49 -14.83
C ASN A 167 -8.56 -3.99 -15.81
N ALA A 168 -8.77 -4.75 -16.88
CA ALA A 168 -9.70 -4.39 -17.96
C ALA A 168 -11.18 -4.45 -17.54
N THR A 169 -11.50 -5.07 -16.40
CA THR A 169 -12.88 -5.21 -15.91
C THR A 169 -13.30 -4.07 -14.99
N GLN A 170 -12.43 -3.09 -14.73
CA GLN A 170 -12.78 -1.89 -13.98
C GLN A 170 -13.79 -1.03 -14.77
N THR A 171 -14.88 -0.63 -14.10
CA THR A 171 -16.01 0.13 -14.68
C THR A 171 -16.27 1.43 -13.92
N GLY A 172 -17.11 2.31 -14.46
CA GLY A 172 -17.45 3.59 -13.82
C GLY A 172 -16.23 4.50 -13.73
N ASP A 173 -16.03 5.14 -12.58
CA ASP A 173 -14.91 6.07 -12.34
C ASP A 173 -13.53 5.37 -12.31
N ASP A 174 -13.50 4.04 -12.13
CA ASP A 174 -12.28 3.22 -12.17
C ASP A 174 -11.89 2.81 -13.60
N LYS A 175 -12.75 3.07 -14.60
CA LYS A 175 -12.54 2.61 -15.98
C LYS A 175 -11.32 3.28 -16.61
N THR A 176 -10.39 2.45 -17.08
CA THR A 176 -9.13 2.86 -17.74
C THR A 176 -9.01 2.33 -19.17
N ILE A 177 -10.02 1.61 -19.64
CA ILE A 177 -10.13 1.03 -20.99
C ILE A 177 -10.98 1.93 -21.87
N ASP A 178 -10.71 1.98 -23.17
CA ASP A 178 -11.49 2.75 -24.17
C ASP A 178 -11.67 4.22 -23.78
N VAL A 179 -10.60 4.86 -23.30
CA VAL A 179 -10.62 6.26 -22.90
C VAL A 179 -10.39 7.13 -24.12
N GLU A 180 -11.34 8.01 -24.40
CA GLU A 180 -11.25 9.02 -25.46
C GLU A 180 -10.54 10.29 -24.97
N LYS A 181 -10.21 11.18 -25.91
CA LYS A 181 -9.55 12.46 -25.65
C LYS A 181 -10.26 13.22 -24.51
N LYS A 182 -9.48 13.63 -23.51
CA LYS A 182 -9.95 14.48 -22.40
C LYS A 182 -8.87 15.44 -21.93
N THR A 183 -9.28 16.59 -21.44
CA THR A 183 -8.40 17.61 -20.84
C THR A 183 -8.04 17.28 -19.40
N SER A 184 -8.83 16.43 -18.73
CA SER A 184 -8.54 15.98 -17.37
C SER A 184 -7.54 14.82 -17.33
N LYS A 185 -6.76 14.74 -16.25
CA LYS A 185 -5.78 13.66 -16.02
C LYS A 185 -6.50 12.30 -15.99
N VAL A 186 -5.88 11.26 -16.59
CA VAL A 186 -6.34 9.86 -16.46
C VAL A 186 -6.12 9.43 -15.01
N SER A 187 -7.20 8.97 -14.37
CA SER A 187 -7.19 8.46 -13.00
C SER A 187 -6.93 6.96 -13.00
N PHE A 188 -5.96 6.51 -12.22
CA PHE A 188 -5.78 5.09 -11.92
C PHE A 188 -6.25 4.80 -10.48
N LYS A 189 -7.26 3.94 -10.31
CA LYS A 189 -7.56 3.32 -9.01
C LYS A 189 -6.89 1.95 -8.96
N LEU A 190 -5.73 1.89 -8.32
CA LEU A 190 -4.95 0.67 -8.18
C LEU A 190 -5.49 -0.16 -7.02
N LYS A 191 -5.84 -1.41 -7.31
CA LYS A 191 -6.39 -2.36 -6.33
C LYS A 191 -5.31 -3.35 -5.92
N HIS A 192 -5.32 -3.77 -4.66
CA HIS A 192 -4.41 -4.83 -4.19
C HIS A 192 -4.70 -6.15 -4.91
N VAL A 193 -3.66 -6.78 -5.44
CA VAL A 193 -3.80 -8.04 -6.18
C VAL A 193 -3.26 -9.24 -5.42
N LEU A 194 -2.64 -9.04 -4.25
CA LEU A 194 -2.18 -10.11 -3.36
C LEU A 194 -3.26 -10.42 -2.29
N THR A 195 -2.91 -11.23 -1.30
CA THR A 195 -3.63 -11.35 -0.01
C THR A 195 -2.72 -10.88 1.12
N ARG A 196 -3.24 -10.14 2.11
CA ARG A 196 -2.48 -9.70 3.29
C ARG A 196 -2.73 -10.63 4.47
N ALA A 197 -1.68 -11.05 5.16
CA ALA A 197 -1.79 -11.85 6.39
C ALA A 197 -1.01 -11.21 7.56
N SER A 198 -1.65 -11.19 8.72
CA SER A 198 -1.02 -10.92 10.02
C SER A 198 -1.33 -12.06 11.00
N PHE A 199 -0.54 -12.17 12.06
CA PHE A 199 -0.66 -13.26 13.02
C PHE A 199 -0.68 -12.76 14.45
N LYS A 200 -1.53 -13.39 15.26
CA LYS A 200 -1.68 -13.21 16.69
C LYS A 200 -1.66 -14.56 17.39
N ALA A 201 -1.41 -14.57 18.69
CA ALA A 201 -1.61 -15.75 19.51
C ALA A 201 -2.22 -15.44 20.88
N LYS A 202 -2.77 -16.47 21.51
CA LYS A 202 -3.23 -16.52 22.90
C LYS A 202 -3.18 -17.94 23.44
N LEU A 203 -3.23 -18.08 24.76
CA LEU A 203 -3.47 -19.38 25.38
C LEU A 203 -4.94 -19.83 25.24
N ASP A 204 -5.15 -21.14 25.18
CA ASP A 204 -6.48 -21.76 25.10
C ASP A 204 -7.24 -21.70 26.42
N ALA A 205 -6.52 -21.84 27.53
CA ALA A 205 -7.03 -21.82 28.89
C ALA A 205 -6.11 -20.99 29.81
N ILE A 206 -6.65 -20.58 30.94
CA ILE A 206 -5.86 -19.95 32.01
C ILE A 206 -4.97 -21.05 32.62
N LEU A 207 -3.67 -20.78 32.74
CA LEU A 207 -2.76 -21.71 33.40
C LEU A 207 -3.04 -21.74 34.91
N THR A 208 -2.98 -22.90 35.52
CA THR A 208 -3.21 -23.05 36.98
C THR A 208 -2.08 -22.44 37.82
N ALA A 209 -0.85 -22.41 37.29
CA ALA A 209 0.34 -21.83 37.92
C ALA A 209 0.90 -20.67 37.08
N THR A 210 0.11 -19.59 36.95
CA THR A 210 0.40 -18.45 36.05
C THR A 210 1.71 -17.70 36.34
N ALA A 211 2.28 -17.85 37.54
CA ALA A 211 3.54 -17.23 37.92
C ALA A 211 4.77 -18.14 37.75
N GLN A 212 4.56 -19.42 37.42
CA GLN A 212 5.65 -20.39 37.24
C GLN A 212 5.70 -20.94 35.82
N THR A 213 4.56 -21.13 35.16
CA THR A 213 4.48 -21.72 33.82
C THR A 213 4.21 -20.65 32.78
N HIS A 214 5.07 -20.63 31.76
CA HIS A 214 5.07 -19.66 30.67
C HIS A 214 5.12 -20.41 29.34
N VAL A 215 4.34 -19.96 28.37
CA VAL A 215 4.40 -20.48 27.00
C VAL A 215 5.00 -19.42 26.10
N ILE A 216 6.10 -19.74 25.43
CA ILE A 216 6.92 -18.78 24.71
C ILE A 216 7.04 -19.23 23.26
N VAL A 217 6.46 -18.48 22.32
CA VAL A 217 6.63 -18.73 20.88
C VAL A 217 8.03 -18.32 20.46
N THR A 218 8.78 -19.26 19.86
CA THR A 218 10.20 -19.08 19.50
C THR A 218 10.41 -18.96 17.99
N GLY A 219 9.42 -19.35 17.18
CA GLY A 219 9.46 -19.20 15.74
C GLY A 219 8.20 -19.63 15.02
N MET A 220 8.06 -19.17 13.78
CA MET A 220 6.94 -19.51 12.90
C MET A 220 7.38 -19.58 11.44
N ARG A 221 6.71 -20.42 10.65
CA ARG A 221 6.96 -20.57 9.21
C ARG A 221 5.72 -21.02 8.44
N ILE A 222 5.63 -20.62 7.17
CA ILE A 222 4.70 -21.23 6.20
C ILE A 222 5.39 -22.46 5.61
N LEU A 223 4.66 -23.58 5.50
CA LEU A 223 5.19 -24.84 4.99
C LEU A 223 5.18 -24.88 3.46
N GLY A 224 6.36 -25.15 2.89
CA GLY A 224 6.55 -25.52 1.48
C GLY A 224 6.39 -27.03 1.26
N THR A 225 6.74 -27.51 0.07
CA THR A 225 6.62 -28.94 -0.28
C THR A 225 7.70 -29.83 0.33
N GLU A 226 8.85 -29.26 0.70
CA GLU A 226 10.01 -30.01 1.21
C GLU A 226 10.07 -30.05 2.74
N LYS A 227 10.70 -31.09 3.29
CA LYS A 227 11.04 -31.19 4.71
C LYS A 227 12.33 -30.41 4.98
N ARG A 228 12.52 -29.95 6.22
CA ARG A 228 13.86 -29.64 6.74
C ARG A 228 14.25 -30.72 7.74
N ASP A 229 15.35 -31.44 7.45
CA ASP A 229 15.90 -32.45 8.35
C ASP A 229 16.78 -31.82 9.45
N ALA A 230 16.89 -32.51 10.58
CA ALA A 230 17.58 -32.13 11.81
C ALA A 230 19.10 -31.95 11.66
N THR A 231 19.67 -32.23 10.48
CA THR A 231 21.09 -31.97 10.17
C THR A 231 21.40 -30.49 9.97
N ASN A 232 20.37 -29.64 9.84
CA ASN A 232 20.47 -28.18 9.82
C ASN A 232 19.93 -27.64 11.14
N THR A 233 20.73 -26.88 11.88
CA THR A 233 20.39 -26.26 13.18
C THR A 233 18.94 -25.74 13.23
N GLY A 234 18.08 -26.36 14.08
CA GLY A 234 16.67 -25.95 14.29
C GLY A 234 15.70 -27.10 14.57
N ASN A 235 14.41 -26.76 14.77
CA ASN A 235 13.33 -27.74 14.96
C ASN A 235 12.96 -28.44 13.63
N SER A 236 12.45 -29.67 13.73
CA SER A 236 12.02 -30.45 12.56
C SER A 236 10.86 -29.79 11.82
N VAL A 237 11.00 -29.59 10.50
CA VAL A 237 9.96 -28.95 9.68
C VAL A 237 9.21 -29.99 8.84
N ALA A 238 7.89 -30.02 8.99
CA ALA A 238 7.03 -30.90 8.23
C ALA A 238 6.90 -30.44 6.76
N ALA A 239 6.87 -31.41 5.83
CA ALA A 239 6.54 -31.13 4.44
C ALA A 239 5.04 -30.92 4.26
N ASN A 240 4.69 -30.06 3.30
CA ASN A 240 3.34 -29.91 2.78
C ASN A 240 3.30 -30.22 1.28
N ALA A 241 3.33 -31.51 0.92
CA ALA A 241 3.42 -31.95 -0.47
C ALA A 241 2.31 -31.39 -1.39
N ALA A 242 1.10 -31.19 -0.85
CA ALA A 242 -0.02 -30.59 -1.59
C ALA A 242 -0.12 -29.06 -1.42
N SER A 243 0.96 -28.39 -1.00
CA SER A 243 0.98 -26.95 -0.76
C SER A 243 0.60 -26.16 -2.02
N LYS A 244 -0.22 -25.13 -1.81
CA LYS A 244 -0.56 -24.06 -2.75
C LYS A 244 0.01 -22.72 -2.27
N PHE A 245 1.02 -22.76 -1.41
CA PHE A 245 1.82 -21.58 -1.10
C PHE A 245 2.77 -21.30 -2.28
N TYR A 246 2.42 -20.31 -3.09
CA TYR A 246 3.18 -19.99 -4.29
C TYR A 246 4.28 -18.99 -4.00
N SER A 247 5.48 -19.32 -4.48
CA SER A 247 6.62 -18.41 -4.47
C SER A 247 6.50 -17.41 -5.61
N ALA A 248 5.80 -17.76 -6.69
CA ALA A 248 5.79 -16.94 -7.88
C ALA A 248 4.57 -17.29 -8.78
N ALA A 249 3.83 -16.31 -9.30
CA ALA A 249 2.74 -16.50 -10.28
C ALA A 249 2.67 -15.37 -11.32
N THR A 250 1.78 -15.47 -12.32
CA THR A 250 1.57 -14.44 -13.35
C THR A 250 0.23 -13.73 -13.13
N TYR A 251 0.23 -12.40 -12.99
CA TYR A 251 -1.00 -11.60 -12.94
C TYR A 251 -1.42 -11.17 -14.36
N GLN A 252 -2.73 -11.24 -14.63
CA GLN A 252 -3.34 -10.92 -15.92
C GLN A 252 -4.22 -9.68 -15.80
N TRP A 253 -3.90 -8.62 -16.56
CA TRP A 253 -4.76 -7.43 -16.57
C TRP A 253 -6.05 -7.62 -17.36
N SER A 254 -6.16 -8.66 -18.19
CA SER A 254 -7.37 -8.94 -18.98
C SER A 254 -8.61 -9.16 -18.11
N ASP A 255 -8.44 -9.81 -16.95
CA ASP A 255 -9.54 -10.14 -16.04
C ASP A 255 -9.23 -9.85 -14.56
N GLY A 256 -8.01 -9.40 -14.26
CA GLY A 256 -7.58 -9.07 -12.91
C GLY A 256 -7.33 -10.29 -12.04
N THR A 257 -6.94 -11.43 -12.62
CA THR A 257 -6.67 -12.69 -11.92
C THR A 257 -5.20 -13.12 -12.00
N TRP A 258 -4.78 -13.99 -11.09
CA TRP A 258 -3.55 -14.76 -11.20
C TRP A 258 -3.78 -15.96 -12.13
N ALA A 259 -2.96 -16.06 -13.18
CA ALA A 259 -3.05 -17.09 -14.20
C ALA A 259 -2.77 -18.49 -13.64
N SER A 260 -3.53 -19.46 -14.14
CA SER A 260 -3.20 -20.88 -14.03
C SER A 260 -2.19 -21.35 -15.07
N VAL A 261 -1.95 -20.54 -16.12
CA VAL A 261 -1.01 -20.83 -17.21
C VAL A 261 -0.18 -19.56 -17.53
N PRO A 262 1.16 -19.60 -17.45
CA PRO A 262 1.95 -20.72 -16.93
C PRO A 262 1.59 -21.00 -15.46
N ALA A 263 1.74 -22.26 -15.04
CA ALA A 263 1.38 -22.66 -13.69
C ALA A 263 2.18 -21.85 -12.64
N PRO A 264 1.52 -21.44 -11.54
CA PRO A 264 2.22 -20.86 -10.40
C PRO A 264 3.34 -21.79 -9.89
N THR A 265 4.46 -21.19 -9.49
CA THR A 265 5.57 -21.90 -8.86
C THR A 265 5.24 -22.10 -7.39
N VAL A 266 5.14 -23.35 -6.96
CA VAL A 266 4.94 -23.71 -5.55
C VAL A 266 6.26 -23.53 -4.80
N GLN A 267 6.20 -22.94 -3.61
CA GLN A 267 7.36 -22.80 -2.73
C GLN A 267 7.80 -24.18 -2.22
N ALA A 268 9.06 -24.53 -2.47
CA ALA A 268 9.66 -25.78 -2.01
C ALA A 268 10.07 -25.72 -0.53
N ALA A 269 10.98 -24.80 -0.19
CA ALA A 269 11.50 -24.63 1.15
C ALA A 269 10.49 -23.94 2.10
N PRO A 270 10.51 -24.23 3.41
CA PRO A 270 9.70 -23.49 4.38
C PRO A 270 10.07 -22.00 4.40
N TYR A 271 9.07 -21.17 4.59
CA TYR A 271 9.21 -19.71 4.58
C TYR A 271 9.20 -19.17 6.00
N GLU A 272 10.41 -18.93 6.53
CA GLU A 272 10.65 -18.53 7.92
C GLU A 272 10.20 -17.10 8.19
N LEU A 273 9.46 -16.89 9.27
CA LEU A 273 8.96 -15.56 9.65
C LEU A 273 9.80 -14.90 10.76
N LYS A 274 10.78 -15.62 11.32
CA LYS A 274 11.58 -15.19 12.48
C LYS A 274 12.11 -13.76 12.37
N ALA A 275 12.55 -13.36 11.17
CA ALA A 275 13.13 -12.03 10.91
C ALA A 275 12.15 -10.85 11.09
N ILE A 276 10.84 -11.10 11.07
CA ILE A 276 9.80 -10.07 11.26
C ILE A 276 8.99 -10.28 12.54
N MET A 277 9.44 -11.15 13.45
CA MET A 277 8.82 -11.37 14.76
C MET A 277 9.48 -10.49 15.84
N PRO A 278 8.72 -9.99 16.83
CA PRO A 278 9.26 -9.22 17.97
C PRO A 278 9.88 -10.13 19.03
N LEU A 279 10.89 -10.93 18.64
CA LEU A 279 11.55 -11.85 19.56
C LEU A 279 12.44 -11.07 20.54
N ALA A 280 12.27 -11.36 21.84
CA ALA A 280 13.07 -10.75 22.91
C ALA A 280 13.61 -11.82 23.85
N SER A 281 14.76 -11.53 24.48
CA SER A 281 15.29 -12.37 25.56
C SER A 281 14.27 -12.53 26.68
N LYS A 282 14.20 -13.73 27.26
CA LYS A 282 13.27 -14.08 28.34
C LYS A 282 13.96 -14.37 29.68
N THR A 283 15.14 -13.77 29.85
CA THR A 283 15.93 -13.81 31.09
C THR A 283 15.25 -13.12 32.28
N ASP A 284 14.22 -12.31 32.02
CA ASP A 284 13.33 -11.72 33.02
C ASP A 284 12.42 -12.75 33.70
N ILE A 285 12.09 -13.85 33.00
CA ILE A 285 11.33 -14.98 33.57
C ILE A 285 12.26 -15.93 34.33
N SER A 286 13.37 -16.33 33.71
CA SER A 286 14.41 -17.14 34.36
C SER A 286 15.79 -16.78 33.82
N ALA A 287 16.72 -16.41 34.71
CA ALA A 287 18.00 -15.81 34.34
C ALA A 287 18.86 -16.67 33.40
N LYS A 288 18.71 -17.99 33.44
CA LYS A 288 19.47 -18.94 32.59
C LYS A 288 18.72 -19.33 31.31
N TYR A 289 17.45 -18.96 31.16
CA TYR A 289 16.69 -19.16 29.94
C TYR A 289 17.03 -18.05 28.93
N THR A 290 17.90 -18.36 27.97
CA THR A 290 18.45 -17.39 27.02
C THR A 290 17.75 -17.37 25.66
N THR A 291 16.77 -18.27 25.46
CA THR A 291 15.99 -18.34 24.22
C THR A 291 15.17 -17.07 24.03
N GLN A 292 15.23 -16.50 22.83
CA GLN A 292 14.39 -15.36 22.46
C GLN A 292 13.01 -15.83 22.03
N GLY A 293 11.97 -15.14 22.46
CA GLY A 293 10.60 -15.51 22.13
C GLY A 293 9.56 -14.47 22.51
N ILE A 294 8.31 -14.80 22.21
CA ILE A 294 7.12 -14.02 22.55
C ILE A 294 6.33 -14.83 23.57
N GLU A 295 6.28 -14.34 24.80
CA GLU A 295 5.47 -14.96 25.83
C GLU A 295 3.99 -14.74 25.52
N LEU A 296 3.22 -15.81 25.55
CA LEU A 296 1.79 -15.75 25.29
C LEU A 296 1.05 -15.25 26.52
N PRO A 297 0.10 -14.31 26.34
CA PRO A 297 -0.78 -13.90 27.42
C PRO A 297 -1.74 -15.04 27.79
N GLN A 298 -2.31 -14.93 28.99
CA GLN A 298 -3.37 -15.81 29.47
C GLN A 298 -4.59 -15.78 28.52
N ALA A 299 -5.44 -16.81 28.63
CA ALA A 299 -6.63 -16.93 27.79
C ALA A 299 -7.51 -15.66 27.82
N GLY A 300 -8.04 -15.29 26.66
CA GLY A 300 -8.89 -14.11 26.48
C GLY A 300 -8.16 -12.83 26.04
N THR A 301 -6.82 -12.79 26.10
CA THR A 301 -6.03 -11.67 25.56
C THR A 301 -5.18 -12.15 24.38
N GLU A 302 -5.08 -11.34 23.31
CA GLU A 302 -4.28 -11.65 22.13
C GLU A 302 -2.98 -10.84 22.12
N ILE A 303 -1.89 -11.44 21.66
CA ILE A 303 -0.62 -10.76 21.37
C ILE A 303 -0.28 -10.88 19.88
N THR A 304 0.29 -9.83 19.29
CA THR A 304 0.78 -9.84 17.90
C THR A 304 2.07 -10.64 17.78
N LEU A 305 2.19 -11.44 16.72
CA LEU A 305 3.39 -12.26 16.46
C LEU A 305 4.32 -11.66 15.41
N LEU A 306 3.91 -10.57 14.76
CA LEU A 306 4.74 -9.80 13.83
C LEU A 306 5.07 -8.43 14.43
N ASN A 307 6.21 -7.86 14.04
CA ASN A 307 6.59 -6.49 14.41
C ASN A 307 5.54 -5.48 13.94
N THR A 308 5.45 -4.34 14.63
CA THR A 308 4.53 -3.26 14.25
C THR A 308 4.73 -2.87 12.78
N ASN A 309 3.63 -2.74 12.03
CA ASN A 309 3.61 -2.45 10.59
C ASN A 309 4.28 -3.50 9.69
N GLN A 310 4.52 -4.72 10.17
CA GLN A 310 4.95 -5.85 9.34
C GLN A 310 3.76 -6.75 9.00
N TYR A 311 3.65 -7.11 7.72
CA TYR A 311 2.60 -7.95 7.18
C TYR A 311 3.20 -8.87 6.12
N LEU A 312 2.52 -9.99 5.85
CA LEU A 312 2.82 -10.79 4.68
C LEU A 312 1.90 -10.39 3.52
N PHE A 313 2.44 -10.30 2.31
CA PHE A 313 1.70 -10.10 1.06
C PHE A 313 1.92 -11.33 0.19
N LEU A 314 0.92 -12.21 0.13
CA LEU A 314 1.05 -13.54 -0.46
C LEU A 314 0.26 -13.61 -1.77
N ILE A 315 0.70 -14.49 -2.66
CA ILE A 315 -0.09 -14.86 -3.84
C ILE A 315 -1.26 -15.74 -3.36
N PRO A 316 -2.53 -15.44 -3.72
CA PRO A 316 -3.67 -16.26 -3.35
C PRO A 316 -3.54 -17.71 -3.84
N PRO A 317 -3.86 -18.73 -3.02
CA PRO A 317 -3.68 -20.14 -3.36
C PRO A 317 -4.64 -20.63 -4.45
N HIS A 318 -5.86 -20.07 -4.49
CA HIS A 318 -6.84 -20.29 -5.55
C HIS A 318 -7.45 -18.96 -5.95
N ASP A 319 -7.23 -18.61 -7.20
CA ASP A 319 -7.65 -17.35 -7.77
C ASP A 319 -8.42 -17.58 -9.08
N ALA A 320 -9.53 -16.88 -9.21
CA ALA A 320 -10.41 -16.89 -10.39
C ALA A 320 -11.14 -15.55 -10.45
N THR A 321 -12.11 -15.43 -11.36
CA THR A 321 -13.01 -14.27 -11.41
C THR A 321 -13.69 -14.03 -10.06
N THR A 322 -14.04 -15.11 -9.35
CA THR A 322 -14.43 -15.08 -7.93
C THR A 322 -13.35 -15.76 -7.09
N PRO A 323 -12.56 -15.02 -6.28
CA PRO A 323 -11.48 -15.61 -5.50
C PRO A 323 -12.04 -16.43 -4.33
N THR A 324 -11.67 -17.71 -4.27
CA THR A 324 -12.05 -18.61 -3.16
C THR A 324 -11.03 -18.62 -2.05
N GLY A 325 -9.75 -18.33 -2.35
CA GLY A 325 -8.67 -18.48 -1.38
C GLY A 325 -8.46 -19.95 -1.04
N ILE A 326 -8.14 -20.29 0.21
CA ILE A 326 -7.93 -21.68 0.66
C ILE A 326 -9.21 -22.51 0.45
N THR A 327 -9.09 -23.66 -0.21
CA THR A 327 -10.19 -24.61 -0.45
C THR A 327 -9.96 -25.96 0.23
N ALA A 328 -8.71 -26.31 0.53
CA ALA A 328 -8.33 -27.51 1.25
C ALA A 328 -7.42 -27.21 2.46
N PRO A 329 -7.51 -27.98 3.57
CA PRO A 329 -6.63 -27.80 4.74
C PRO A 329 -5.12 -27.93 4.42
N THR A 330 -4.77 -28.55 3.32
CA THR A 330 -3.38 -28.72 2.87
C THR A 330 -2.89 -27.60 1.97
N ASP A 331 -3.74 -26.67 1.53
CA ASP A 331 -3.32 -25.60 0.62
C ASP A 331 -2.25 -24.71 1.27
N VAL A 332 -2.50 -24.24 2.50
CA VAL A 332 -1.53 -23.44 3.25
C VAL A 332 -1.52 -23.89 4.70
N ARG A 333 -0.37 -24.42 5.13
CA ARG A 333 -0.13 -24.84 6.52
C ARG A 333 0.98 -24.00 7.13
N MET A 334 0.81 -23.69 8.39
CA MET A 334 1.79 -23.01 9.23
C MET A 334 2.38 -24.00 10.22
N GLN A 335 3.62 -23.76 10.61
CA GLN A 335 4.23 -24.44 11.75
C GLN A 335 4.71 -23.38 12.76
N ILE A 336 4.42 -23.64 14.04
CA ILE A 336 4.76 -22.77 15.17
C ILE A 336 5.60 -23.57 16.14
N ASP A 337 6.72 -23.00 16.54
CA ASP A 337 7.57 -23.53 17.58
C ASP A 337 7.37 -22.73 18.86
N TYR A 338 7.26 -23.44 19.98
CA TYR A 338 7.09 -22.83 21.28
C TYR A 338 7.71 -23.68 22.38
N ASP A 339 8.14 -22.99 23.43
CA ASP A 339 8.67 -23.59 24.64
C ASP A 339 7.63 -23.45 25.76
N ILE A 340 7.45 -24.52 26.53
CA ILE A 340 6.76 -24.49 27.82
C ILE A 340 7.84 -24.42 28.89
N LEU A 341 7.99 -23.24 29.48
CA LEU A 341 8.97 -22.93 30.52
C LEU A 341 8.28 -22.98 31.88
N THR A 342 8.76 -23.84 32.78
CA THR A 342 8.30 -23.87 34.18
C THR A 342 9.45 -23.51 35.12
N VAL A 343 9.32 -22.38 35.82
CA VAL A 343 10.28 -21.90 36.81
C VAL A 343 10.27 -22.81 38.04
N ASP A 344 11.45 -23.30 38.41
CA ASP A 344 11.66 -24.14 39.58
C ASP A 344 13.08 -23.92 40.12
N ALA A 345 13.19 -23.22 41.25
CA ALA A 345 14.45 -22.90 41.90
C ALA A 345 15.21 -24.14 42.42
N SER A 346 14.55 -25.28 42.52
CA SER A 346 15.15 -26.56 42.93
C SER A 346 15.99 -27.17 41.80
N LEU A 347 15.76 -26.77 40.56
CA LEU A 347 16.53 -27.22 39.40
C LEU A 347 17.80 -26.39 39.26
N ALA A 348 18.89 -27.03 38.80
CA ALA A 348 20.18 -26.36 38.61
C ALA A 348 20.09 -25.14 37.66
N GLU A 349 19.22 -25.23 36.65
CA GLU A 349 18.96 -24.16 35.69
C GLU A 349 17.91 -23.15 36.18
N GLY A 350 17.29 -23.38 37.34
CA GLY A 350 16.20 -22.56 37.89
C GLY A 350 14.88 -22.71 37.13
N HIS A 351 14.80 -23.64 36.18
CA HIS A 351 13.62 -23.91 35.37
C HIS A 351 13.72 -25.26 34.65
N SER A 352 12.59 -25.73 34.13
CA SER A 352 12.50 -26.80 33.14
C SER A 352 11.93 -26.25 31.82
N VAL A 353 12.34 -26.80 30.69
CA VAL A 353 11.83 -26.42 29.36
C VAL A 353 11.39 -27.67 28.63
N THR A 354 10.19 -27.62 28.05
CA THR A 354 9.76 -28.58 27.02
C THR A 354 9.50 -27.82 25.73
N SER A 355 10.25 -28.15 24.67
CA SER A 355 10.05 -27.58 23.34
C SER A 355 9.04 -28.40 22.55
N ALA A 356 8.13 -27.71 21.88
CA ALA A 356 7.11 -28.32 21.04
C ALA A 356 6.93 -27.56 19.73
N THR A 357 6.42 -28.29 18.74
CA THR A 357 6.12 -27.76 17.43
C THR A 357 4.74 -28.21 17.01
N ALA A 358 3.89 -27.27 16.60
CA ALA A 358 2.55 -27.55 16.11
C ALA A 358 2.42 -27.19 14.62
N THR A 359 1.82 -28.09 13.84
CA THR A 359 1.43 -27.82 12.45
C THR A 359 -0.07 -27.54 12.41
N VAL A 360 -0.44 -26.42 11.80
CA VAL A 360 -1.83 -25.98 11.70
C VAL A 360 -2.19 -25.61 10.27
N SER A 361 -3.39 -25.98 9.85
CA SER A 361 -3.96 -25.58 8.59
C SER A 361 -4.64 -24.22 8.73
N LEU A 362 -4.33 -23.28 7.84
CA LEU A 362 -5.08 -22.03 7.82
C LEU A 362 -6.53 -22.28 7.36
N PRO A 363 -7.53 -21.53 7.88
CA PRO A 363 -8.93 -21.83 7.61
C PRO A 363 -9.33 -21.71 6.13
N ASN A 364 -10.24 -22.58 5.68
CA ASN A 364 -10.85 -22.49 4.35
C ASN A 364 -11.56 -21.14 4.14
N GLY A 365 -11.57 -20.66 2.91
CA GLY A 365 -12.15 -19.37 2.52
C GLY A 365 -11.31 -18.14 2.90
N THR A 366 -10.11 -18.35 3.46
CA THR A 366 -9.15 -17.27 3.75
C THR A 366 -8.10 -17.13 2.66
N LEU A 367 -7.25 -16.11 2.73
CA LEU A 367 -6.23 -15.81 1.72
C LEU A 367 -6.77 -15.51 0.31
N LYS A 368 -7.96 -14.89 0.22
CA LYS A 368 -8.52 -14.40 -1.04
C LYS A 368 -7.75 -13.18 -1.55
N ARG A 369 -7.69 -13.03 -2.88
CA ARG A 369 -7.22 -11.81 -3.54
C ARG A 369 -7.91 -10.57 -2.96
N ALA A 370 -7.16 -9.49 -2.79
CA ALA A 370 -7.64 -8.22 -2.25
C ALA A 370 -8.29 -8.31 -0.86
N SER A 371 -8.02 -9.37 -0.09
CA SER A 371 -8.51 -9.51 1.28
C SER A 371 -7.37 -9.56 2.30
N ALA A 372 -7.59 -8.91 3.45
CA ALA A 372 -6.65 -8.86 4.56
C ALA A 372 -7.14 -9.72 5.74
N TYR A 373 -6.27 -10.57 6.27
CA TYR A 373 -6.61 -11.53 7.32
C TYR A 373 -5.73 -11.35 8.55
N ASN A 374 -6.36 -11.40 9.71
CA ASN A 374 -5.67 -11.59 10.98
C ASN A 374 -5.94 -13.02 11.48
N PHE A 375 -4.89 -13.83 11.53
CA PHE A 375 -4.96 -15.19 12.04
C PHE A 375 -4.60 -15.21 13.52
N THR A 376 -5.46 -15.76 14.37
CA THR A 376 -5.19 -15.95 15.80
C THR A 376 -4.91 -17.42 16.09
N PHE A 377 -3.70 -17.73 16.53
CA PHE A 377 -3.36 -19.04 17.07
C PHE A 377 -3.79 -19.14 18.53
N THR A 378 -4.55 -20.18 18.85
CA THR A 378 -4.94 -20.52 20.21
C THR A 378 -4.11 -21.72 20.63
N VAL A 379 -3.09 -21.47 21.46
CA VAL A 379 -2.08 -22.46 21.87
C VAL A 379 -2.50 -23.07 23.18
N GLY A 380 -2.75 -24.38 23.19
CA GLY A 380 -3.01 -25.16 24.38
C GLY A 380 -1.87 -26.09 24.73
N LEU A 381 -1.95 -26.67 25.93
CA LEU A 381 -0.98 -27.66 26.41
C LEU A 381 -1.11 -29.00 25.66
N GLU A 382 -2.28 -29.30 25.09
CA GLU A 382 -2.56 -30.53 24.33
C GLU A 382 -2.69 -30.31 22.80
N LYS A 383 -3.13 -29.13 22.36
CA LYS A 383 -3.38 -28.85 20.94
C LYS A 383 -3.19 -27.37 20.61
N VAL A 384 -2.92 -27.06 19.34
CA VAL A 384 -2.91 -25.69 18.81
C VAL A 384 -3.98 -25.55 17.73
N GLN A 385 -4.79 -24.50 17.81
CA GLN A 385 -5.86 -24.18 16.86
C GLN A 385 -5.60 -22.82 16.21
N VAL A 386 -6.19 -22.57 15.04
CA VAL A 386 -6.10 -21.28 14.36
C VAL A 386 -7.48 -20.82 13.89
N SER A 387 -7.79 -19.55 14.12
CA SER A 387 -8.98 -18.86 13.58
C SER A 387 -8.55 -17.64 12.77
N ALA A 388 -9.44 -17.10 11.94
CA ALA A 388 -9.18 -15.91 11.14
C ALA A 388 -10.32 -14.90 11.23
N SER A 389 -9.99 -13.62 11.24
CA SER A 389 -10.92 -12.54 10.92
C SER A 389 -10.50 -11.84 9.63
N VAL A 390 -11.48 -11.33 8.89
CA VAL A 390 -11.25 -10.52 7.68
C VAL A 390 -11.36 -9.06 8.08
N GLU A 391 -10.38 -8.26 7.68
CA GLU A 391 -10.47 -6.81 7.71
C GLU A 391 -10.67 -6.31 6.29
N ASP A 392 -11.40 -5.21 6.15
CA ASP A 392 -11.50 -4.51 4.88
C ASP A 392 -10.10 -4.01 4.51
N TRP A 393 -9.43 -4.68 3.58
CA TRP A 393 -8.23 -4.12 2.95
C TRP A 393 -8.58 -2.86 2.17
N ALA A 394 -9.80 -2.83 1.64
CA ALA A 394 -10.39 -1.70 0.95
C ALA A 394 -11.28 -0.84 1.87
N THR A 395 -11.01 -0.70 3.18
CA THR A 395 -11.77 0.29 3.96
C THR A 395 -11.45 1.66 3.40
N GLU A 396 -12.34 2.14 2.54
CA GLU A 396 -12.40 3.52 2.09
C GLU A 396 -12.62 4.39 3.34
N THR A 397 -11.52 4.78 3.97
CA THR A 397 -11.39 6.19 4.31
C THR A 397 -10.55 6.79 3.19
N GLY A 398 -11.21 7.01 2.05
CA GLY A 398 -10.70 7.97 1.07
C GLY A 398 -10.56 9.28 1.82
N VAL A 399 -9.34 9.63 2.23
CA VAL A 399 -9.05 11.00 2.62
C VAL A 399 -8.97 11.77 1.31
N TYR A 400 -10.13 12.06 0.71
CA TYR A 400 -10.26 13.25 -0.08
C TYR A 400 -9.90 14.38 0.90
N VAL A 401 -8.77 15.05 0.66
CA VAL A 401 -8.44 16.32 1.30
C VAL A 401 -8.81 17.37 0.25
N PRO A 402 -10.07 17.84 0.20
CA PRO A 402 -10.45 18.93 -0.68
C PRO A 402 -9.49 20.08 -0.43
N SER A 403 -8.90 20.57 -1.52
CA SER A 403 -7.95 21.66 -1.49
C SER A 403 -8.40 22.79 -2.41
N ALA A 404 -8.06 24.02 -2.03
CA ALA A 404 -8.26 25.22 -2.85
C ALA A 404 -7.04 26.13 -2.73
N ASP A 405 -6.85 27.05 -3.67
CA ASP A 405 -5.73 27.98 -3.65
C ASP A 405 -6.18 29.39 -3.29
N ALA A 406 -5.31 30.15 -2.64
CA ALA A 406 -5.56 31.53 -2.25
C ALA A 406 -4.29 32.38 -2.33
N THR A 407 -4.39 33.58 -2.89
CA THR A 407 -3.26 34.53 -3.02
C THR A 407 -3.37 35.72 -2.06
N ASN A 408 -4.53 35.89 -1.42
CA ASN A 408 -4.80 36.95 -0.45
C ASN A 408 -5.97 36.55 0.49
N VAL A 409 -6.25 37.36 1.52
CA VAL A 409 -7.29 37.06 2.52
C VAL A 409 -8.68 36.89 1.90
N ALA A 410 -9.06 37.71 0.90
CA ALA A 410 -10.37 37.59 0.25
C ALA A 410 -10.51 36.23 -0.46
N THR A 411 -9.45 35.77 -1.14
CA THR A 411 -9.44 34.46 -1.79
C THR A 411 -9.42 33.30 -0.78
N ILE A 412 -8.88 33.49 0.44
CA ILE A 412 -9.02 32.48 1.52
C ILE A 412 -10.49 32.33 1.90
N ILE A 413 -11.24 33.43 2.01
CA ILE A 413 -12.68 33.39 2.33
C ILE A 413 -13.46 32.64 1.23
N THR A 414 -13.20 32.94 -0.03
CA THR A 414 -13.80 32.23 -1.18
C THR A 414 -13.43 30.75 -1.20
N ALA A 415 -12.17 30.42 -0.89
CA ALA A 415 -11.70 29.05 -0.78
C ALA A 415 -12.43 28.29 0.34
N ILE A 416 -12.59 28.88 1.52
CA ILE A 416 -13.38 28.30 2.62
C ILE A 416 -14.82 28.03 2.16
N GLY A 417 -15.45 28.97 1.44
CA GLY A 417 -16.80 28.77 0.88
C GLY A 417 -16.88 27.59 -0.11
N THR A 418 -15.85 27.43 -0.95
CA THR A 418 -15.75 26.29 -1.89
C THR A 418 -15.62 24.97 -1.14
N LEU A 419 -14.74 24.93 -0.13
CA LEU A 419 -14.51 23.76 0.72
C LEU A 419 -15.75 23.43 1.58
N ASN A 420 -16.51 24.43 2.00
CA ASN A 420 -17.79 24.27 2.69
C ASN A 420 -18.83 23.56 1.79
N THR A 421 -18.92 23.93 0.52
CA THR A 421 -19.76 23.22 -0.46
C THR A 421 -19.27 21.78 -0.65
N ALA A 422 -17.95 21.58 -0.76
CA ALA A 422 -17.36 20.25 -0.86
C ALA A 422 -17.68 19.36 0.36
N LYS A 423 -17.61 19.89 1.59
CA LYS A 423 -18.05 19.19 2.82
C LYS A 423 -19.54 18.82 2.80
N GLY A 424 -20.38 19.66 2.22
CA GLY A 424 -21.81 19.38 2.06
C GLY A 424 -22.07 18.18 1.17
N ASN A 425 -21.31 18.09 0.07
CA ASN A 425 -21.37 16.99 -0.89
C ASN A 425 -20.70 15.71 -0.38
N ASP A 426 -19.61 15.84 0.39
CA ASP A 426 -18.88 14.72 1.00
C ASP A 426 -18.77 14.89 2.52
N LYS A 427 -19.71 14.25 3.24
CA LYS A 427 -19.88 14.37 4.69
C LYS A 427 -18.76 13.71 5.50
N ASN A 428 -17.96 12.84 4.88
CA ASN A 428 -16.93 12.05 5.55
C ASN A 428 -15.55 12.75 5.56
N CYS A 429 -15.37 13.81 4.77
CA CYS A 429 -14.17 14.62 4.79
C CYS A 429 -14.08 15.47 6.07
N ASN A 430 -12.96 15.39 6.80
CA ASN A 430 -12.72 16.14 8.04
C ASN A 430 -11.42 16.97 8.03
N TYR A 431 -10.71 16.98 6.90
CA TYR A 431 -9.47 17.73 6.72
C TYR A 431 -9.45 18.42 5.36
N PHE A 432 -9.21 19.72 5.35
CA PHE A 432 -9.31 20.58 4.18
C PHE A 432 -8.05 21.43 4.08
N VAL A 433 -7.59 21.75 2.87
CA VAL A 433 -6.34 22.52 2.68
C VAL A 433 -6.60 23.76 1.83
N ILE A 434 -6.04 24.89 2.22
CA ILE A 434 -5.96 26.09 1.41
C ILE A 434 -4.49 26.39 1.17
N ASN A 435 -4.03 26.29 -0.07
CA ASN A 435 -2.66 26.64 -0.42
C ASN A 435 -2.56 28.16 -0.61
N CYS A 436 -1.88 28.79 0.33
CA CYS A 436 -1.63 30.20 0.36
C CYS A 436 -0.31 30.52 -0.37
N THR A 437 -0.41 31.09 -1.58
CA THR A 437 0.73 31.37 -2.47
C THR A 437 1.08 32.86 -2.57
N GLY A 438 0.39 33.71 -1.82
CA GLY A 438 0.63 35.15 -1.74
C GLY A 438 1.89 35.51 -0.93
N GLY A 439 2.53 36.62 -1.30
CA GLY A 439 3.77 37.08 -0.66
C GLY A 439 3.60 37.68 0.75
N SER A 440 2.41 38.14 1.12
CA SER A 440 2.09 38.66 2.47
C SER A 440 0.58 38.71 2.71
N TYR A 441 0.15 38.42 3.94
CA TYR A 441 -1.26 38.33 4.32
C TYR A 441 -1.65 39.26 5.49
N GLY A 442 -0.69 39.80 6.25
CA GLY A 442 -0.95 40.74 7.35
C GLY A 442 -1.91 40.18 8.40
N SER A 443 -2.96 40.94 8.75
CA SER A 443 -4.04 40.44 9.60
C SER A 443 -5.08 39.70 8.76
N ILE A 444 -5.36 38.45 9.09
CA ILE A 444 -6.33 37.61 8.38
C ILE A 444 -7.68 37.67 9.11
N ASN A 445 -8.71 38.25 8.48
CA ASN A 445 -10.06 38.24 9.02
C ASN A 445 -10.96 37.29 8.22
N LEU A 446 -11.35 36.17 8.85
CA LEU A 446 -12.19 35.12 8.26
C LEU A 446 -13.61 35.11 8.83
N ALA A 447 -14.00 36.10 9.64
CA ALA A 447 -15.30 36.09 10.33
C ALA A 447 -16.51 35.98 9.39
N SER A 448 -16.38 36.42 8.14
CA SER A 448 -17.43 36.37 7.11
C SER A 448 -17.42 35.08 6.26
N ALA A 449 -16.51 34.14 6.51
CA ALA A 449 -16.43 32.92 5.72
C ALA A 449 -17.66 32.01 5.94
N THR A 450 -18.20 31.46 4.84
CA THR A 450 -19.31 30.51 4.90
C THR A 450 -18.82 29.14 5.38
N VAL A 451 -19.25 28.71 6.57
CA VAL A 451 -18.74 27.50 7.25
C VAL A 451 -19.86 26.55 7.73
N THR A 452 -21.05 26.65 7.15
CA THR A 452 -22.28 25.99 7.64
C THR A 452 -22.27 24.46 7.59
N ASN A 453 -21.50 23.83 6.70
CA ASN A 453 -21.47 22.39 6.53
C ASN A 453 -20.40 21.69 7.39
N PHE A 454 -19.43 22.44 7.93
CA PHE A 454 -18.37 21.91 8.79
C PHE A 454 -18.93 21.53 10.18
N LYS A 455 -18.43 20.42 10.72
CA LYS A 455 -18.83 19.85 12.01
C LYS A 455 -17.68 19.93 13.02
N SER A 456 -18.01 19.78 14.30
CA SER A 456 -17.00 19.69 15.37
C SER A 456 -15.93 18.66 15.03
N GLY A 457 -14.66 19.06 15.17
CA GLY A 457 -13.51 18.24 14.84
C GLY A 457 -12.95 18.41 13.42
N ASP A 458 -13.70 19.01 12.48
CA ASP A 458 -13.21 19.32 11.13
C ASP A 458 -12.07 20.34 11.19
N ARG A 459 -11.12 20.24 10.24
CA ARG A 459 -9.91 21.08 10.19
C ARG A 459 -9.69 21.71 8.83
N ILE A 460 -9.33 22.99 8.81
CA ILE A 460 -8.86 23.71 7.61
C ILE A 460 -7.39 24.09 7.84
N GLU A 461 -6.49 23.57 7.01
CA GLU A 461 -5.08 23.96 6.97
C GLU A 461 -4.89 25.14 6.02
N LEU A 462 -4.42 26.27 6.53
CA LEU A 462 -3.88 27.35 5.72
C LEU A 462 -2.38 27.08 5.52
N ASN A 463 -1.99 26.61 4.34
CA ASN A 463 -0.63 26.22 4.02
C ASN A 463 0.10 27.33 3.26
N PHE A 464 1.02 28.04 3.90
CA PHE A 464 1.73 29.18 3.32
C PHE A 464 3.05 28.76 2.71
N THR A 465 3.19 29.00 1.40
CA THR A 465 4.37 28.62 0.60
C THR A 465 5.47 29.69 0.56
N SER A 466 5.18 30.88 1.08
CA SER A 466 6.11 32.00 1.29
C SER A 466 5.93 32.58 2.69
N ALA A 467 6.92 33.33 3.18
CA ALA A 467 6.88 34.00 4.48
C ALA A 467 5.67 34.96 4.55
N PRO A 468 4.60 34.64 5.31
CA PRO A 468 3.31 35.26 5.08
C PRO A 468 3.08 36.53 5.90
N GLY A 469 3.95 36.84 6.86
CA GLY A 469 3.87 38.06 7.68
C GLY A 469 2.56 38.18 8.46
N ILE A 470 2.04 37.07 9.00
CA ILE A 470 0.73 37.05 9.67
C ILE A 470 0.85 37.64 11.07
N SER A 471 0.14 38.74 11.30
CA SER A 471 0.14 39.49 12.56
C SER A 471 -1.06 39.20 13.47
N GLY A 472 -2.07 38.50 12.97
CA GLY A 472 -3.27 38.12 13.72
C GLY A 472 -4.28 37.37 12.85
N ILE A 473 -5.16 36.61 13.48
CA ILE A 473 -6.28 35.93 12.81
C ILE A 473 -7.59 36.11 13.57
N THR A 474 -8.63 36.54 12.86
CA THR A 474 -10.01 36.58 13.36
C THR A 474 -10.80 35.46 12.68
N LEU A 475 -11.47 34.61 13.46
CA LEU A 475 -12.11 33.39 12.97
C LEU A 475 -13.64 33.48 12.95
N PRO A 476 -14.33 32.65 12.16
CA PRO A 476 -15.77 32.44 12.30
C PRO A 476 -16.12 31.90 13.70
N THR A 477 -17.36 32.15 14.14
CA THR A 477 -17.85 31.68 15.44
C THR A 477 -17.70 30.16 15.57
N GLY A 478 -17.15 29.72 16.72
CA GLY A 478 -16.96 28.30 17.02
C GLY A 478 -15.78 27.64 16.29
N TRP A 479 -14.80 28.42 15.84
CA TRP A 479 -13.52 27.95 15.31
C TRP A 479 -12.35 28.43 16.17
N LYS A 480 -11.29 27.63 16.22
CA LYS A 480 -10.02 27.96 16.88
C LYS A 480 -8.86 27.76 15.92
N ALA A 481 -7.83 28.58 16.04
CA ALA A 481 -6.56 28.38 15.33
C ALA A 481 -5.52 27.80 16.29
N ASP A 482 -4.65 26.92 15.81
CA ASP A 482 -3.51 26.41 16.57
C ASP A 482 -2.49 27.51 16.90
N LYS A 483 -2.38 28.54 16.05
CA LYS A 483 -1.65 29.77 16.27
C LYS A 483 -2.24 30.93 15.48
N THR A 484 -1.99 32.15 15.95
CA THR A 484 -2.58 33.37 15.39
C THR A 484 -1.58 34.26 14.66
N THR A 485 -0.29 33.91 14.68
CA THR A 485 0.80 34.63 14.01
C THR A 485 1.73 33.66 13.30
N LEU A 486 2.34 34.10 12.19
CA LEU A 486 3.28 33.30 11.41
C LEU A 486 4.15 34.21 10.52
N SER A 487 5.46 34.26 10.80
CA SER A 487 6.41 35.14 10.07
C SER A 487 7.26 34.42 9.02
N VAL A 488 7.25 33.09 9.00
CA VAL A 488 8.02 32.25 8.08
C VAL A 488 7.10 31.26 7.35
N VAL A 489 7.60 30.63 6.29
CA VAL A 489 6.92 29.53 5.59
C VAL A 489 6.42 28.50 6.60
N GLY A 490 5.18 28.04 6.44
CA GLY A 490 4.56 27.12 7.37
C GLY A 490 3.04 27.13 7.24
N LYS A 491 2.37 26.57 8.23
CA LYS A 491 0.91 26.39 8.19
C LYS A 491 0.20 26.82 9.44
N ILE A 492 -1.06 27.21 9.35
CA ILE A 492 -1.99 27.45 10.46
C ILE A 492 -3.15 26.46 10.33
N ILE A 493 -3.50 25.78 11.41
CA ILE A 493 -4.62 24.84 11.46
C ILE A 493 -5.81 25.49 12.15
N LEU A 494 -6.91 25.63 11.43
CA LEU A 494 -8.21 26.03 11.96
C LEU A 494 -8.98 24.76 12.31
N LYS A 495 -9.55 24.69 13.51
CA LYS A 495 -10.36 23.57 13.98
C LYS A 495 -11.75 24.06 14.40
N LYS A 496 -12.79 23.39 13.92
CA LYS A 496 -14.17 23.63 14.37
C LYS A 496 -14.36 23.00 15.75
N ASP A 497 -14.83 23.81 16.70
CA ASP A 497 -15.25 23.37 18.04
C ASP A 497 -16.47 22.45 17.99
#